data_AF-A0A1Z1MD19-F1
#
_entry.id   AF-A0A1Z1MD19-F1
#
_cell.length_a   1.000
_cell.length_b   1.000
_cell.length_c   1.000
_cell.angle_alpha   90.00
_cell.angle_beta   90.00
_cell.angle_gamma   90.00
#
_symmetry.space_group_name_H-M   'P 1'
#
loop_
_entity.id
_entity.type
_entity.pdbx_description
1 polymer ?
#
loop_
_entity_poly.entity_id
_entity_poly.type
_entity_poly.pdbx_seq_one_letter_code
_entity_poly.pdbx_strand_id
1 'polypeptide(L)'
;MGNIFHRCYYNLSKYLKKKFYTLICIFCIIMCFISLLSLKKQGYNIFIEFNNAYRIKKGTNVNLQGVLIGYVDTITIRSNKVIVLLHINSLNVLIPRNSLIEANQVGLFNDIVIDITPPNNVKCINSINPKSFNCIDSSFICSNFYLKGYKGLNYDDLVRATTRISQRFDDPRFFSLFYLMLHNLVDISDEIFYCVRCISSLMYLLSDFTIVFVLKYFV
;
A
#
# COMPACT_ATOMS: atom_id res chain seq x y z
N MET A 1 -70.04 -45.55 -0.99
CA MET A 1 -68.81 -45.32 -0.20
C MET A 1 -67.89 -44.20 -0.74
N GLY A 2 -67.92 -43.82 -2.03
CA GLY A 2 -67.00 -42.82 -2.60
C GLY A 2 -67.17 -41.35 -2.15
N ASN A 3 -68.40 -40.90 -1.84
CA ASN A 3 -68.66 -39.48 -1.52
C ASN A 3 -68.13 -39.02 -0.14
N ILE A 4 -67.99 -39.94 0.82
CA ILE A 4 -67.47 -39.62 2.17
C ILE A 4 -65.94 -39.46 2.13
N PHE A 5 -65.26 -40.33 1.38
CA PHE A 5 -63.81 -40.29 1.22
C PHE A 5 -63.35 -39.00 0.51
N HIS A 6 -64.06 -38.58 -0.53
CA HIS A 6 -63.76 -37.34 -1.25
C HIS A 6 -63.93 -36.09 -0.37
N ARG A 7 -64.95 -36.07 0.50
CA ARG A 7 -65.21 -34.95 1.41
C ARG A 7 -64.18 -34.89 2.54
N CYS A 8 -63.72 -36.04 3.02
CA CYS A 8 -62.68 -36.14 4.05
C CYS A 8 -61.30 -35.70 3.50
N TYR A 9 -60.94 -36.16 2.29
CA TYR A 9 -59.71 -35.74 1.61
C TYR A 9 -59.68 -34.23 1.32
N TYR A 10 -60.83 -33.67 0.90
CA TYR A 10 -60.94 -32.22 0.65
C TYR A 10 -60.72 -31.39 1.93
N ASN A 11 -61.36 -31.77 3.04
CA ASN A 11 -61.20 -31.09 4.32
C ASN A 11 -59.78 -31.23 4.90
N LEU A 12 -59.16 -32.40 4.76
CA LEU A 12 -57.78 -32.64 5.19
C LEU A 12 -56.78 -31.82 4.35
N SER A 13 -56.95 -31.77 3.02
CA SER A 13 -56.11 -30.95 2.14
C SER A 13 -56.27 -29.45 2.42
N LYS A 14 -57.48 -28.99 2.74
CA LYS A 14 -57.78 -27.60 3.11
C LYS A 14 -57.12 -27.23 4.44
N TYR A 15 -57.13 -28.15 5.41
CA TYR A 15 -56.47 -27.97 6.71
C TYR A 15 -54.94 -27.91 6.56
N LEU A 16 -54.35 -28.81 5.78
CA LEU A 16 -52.90 -28.83 5.49
C LEU A 16 -52.44 -27.57 4.77
N LYS A 17 -53.17 -27.12 3.73
CA LYS A 17 -52.88 -25.86 3.04
C LYS A 17 -52.93 -24.67 3.99
N LYS A 18 -53.90 -24.62 4.91
CA LYS A 18 -54.01 -23.54 5.90
C LYS A 18 -52.82 -23.51 6.86
N LYS A 19 -52.38 -24.66 7.37
CA LYS A 19 -51.16 -24.74 8.21
C LYS A 19 -49.89 -24.33 7.44
N PHE A 20 -49.79 -24.70 6.17
CA PHE A 20 -48.65 -24.33 5.33
C PHE A 20 -48.58 -22.80 5.11
N TYR A 21 -49.72 -22.16 4.80
CA TYR A 21 -49.79 -20.70 4.68
C TYR A 21 -49.43 -19.98 5.98
N THR A 22 -49.86 -20.49 7.15
CA THR A 22 -49.48 -19.89 8.44
C THR A 22 -47.99 -20.03 8.72
N LEU A 23 -47.37 -21.16 8.35
CA LEU A 23 -45.92 -21.37 8.52
C LEU A 23 -45.11 -20.39 7.66
N ILE A 24 -45.52 -20.20 6.40
CA ILE A 24 -44.89 -19.23 5.49
C ILE A 24 -44.99 -17.81 6.05
N CYS A 25 -46.16 -17.41 6.56
CA CYS A 25 -46.33 -16.08 7.14
C CYS A 25 -45.39 -15.85 8.33
N ILE A 26 -45.26 -16.84 9.23
CA ILE A 26 -44.35 -16.75 10.38
C ILE A 26 -42.90 -16.63 9.91
N PHE A 27 -42.49 -17.42 8.92
CA PHE A 27 -41.14 -17.34 8.35
C PHE A 27 -40.86 -15.97 7.72
N CYS A 28 -41.81 -15.41 6.97
CA CYS A 28 -41.69 -14.07 6.40
C CYS A 28 -41.57 -12.98 7.48
N ILE A 29 -42.33 -13.09 8.58
CA ILE A 29 -42.25 -12.15 9.71
C ILE A 29 -40.86 -12.22 10.36
N ILE A 30 -40.31 -13.42 10.56
CA ILE A 30 -38.98 -13.61 11.14
C ILE A 30 -37.89 -13.02 10.23
N MET A 31 -37.95 -13.28 8.91
CA MET A 31 -36.99 -12.73 7.96
C MET A 31 -37.06 -11.19 7.87
N CYS A 32 -38.26 -10.63 7.96
CA CYS A 32 -38.47 -9.18 8.04
C CYS A 32 -37.91 -8.60 9.35
N PHE A 33 -38.06 -9.30 10.47
CA PHE A 33 -37.51 -8.85 11.76
C PHE A 33 -35.98 -8.87 11.76
N ILE A 34 -35.37 -9.90 11.15
CA ILE A 34 -33.91 -10.02 11.03
C ILE A 34 -33.33 -8.90 10.15
N SER A 35 -34.01 -8.53 9.05
CA SER A 35 -33.54 -7.43 8.21
C SER A 35 -33.62 -6.07 8.91
N LEU A 36 -34.65 -5.87 9.75
CA LEU A 36 -34.84 -4.66 10.54
C LEU A 36 -33.85 -4.55 11.71
N LEU A 37 -33.38 -5.68 12.24
CA LEU A 37 -32.38 -5.74 13.32
C LEU A 37 -30.94 -5.55 12.81
N SER A 38 -30.74 -5.15 11.56
CA SER A 38 -29.45 -4.64 11.09
C SER A 38 -29.15 -3.30 11.79
N LEU A 39 -28.66 -3.40 13.03
CA LEU A 39 -28.19 -2.29 13.84
C LEU A 39 -27.25 -1.44 12.98
N LYS A 40 -27.58 -0.16 12.80
CA LYS A 40 -26.70 0.82 12.17
C LYS A 40 -25.38 0.78 12.93
N LYS A 41 -24.36 0.17 12.32
CA LYS A 41 -23.00 0.16 12.86
C LYS A 41 -22.58 1.62 13.01
N GLN A 42 -22.30 2.02 14.24
CA GLN A 42 -21.90 3.39 14.54
C GLN A 42 -20.46 3.59 14.05
N GLY A 43 -20.32 4.17 12.86
CA GLY A 43 -19.06 4.53 12.26
C GLY A 43 -18.89 6.04 12.12
N TYR A 44 -17.73 6.48 11.64
CA TYR A 44 -17.45 7.88 11.31
C TYR A 44 -16.76 7.99 9.95
N ASN A 45 -16.89 9.16 9.34
CA ASN A 45 -16.42 9.38 7.98
C ASN A 45 -15.20 10.28 7.95
N ILE A 46 -14.32 10.08 6.98
CA ILE A 46 -13.10 10.87 6.78
C ILE A 46 -12.94 11.16 5.29
N PHE A 47 -12.51 12.37 4.94
CA PHE A 47 -12.20 12.74 3.55
C PHE A 47 -10.71 12.58 3.27
N ILE A 48 -10.37 11.92 2.19
CA ILE A 48 -8.98 11.76 1.73
C ILE A 48 -8.82 12.29 0.32
N GLU A 49 -7.88 13.20 0.16
CA GLU A 49 -7.46 13.73 -1.13
C GLU A 49 -6.31 12.91 -1.70
N PHE A 50 -6.48 12.40 -2.91
CA PHE A 50 -5.44 11.79 -3.71
C PHE A 50 -5.18 12.61 -4.99
N ASN A 51 -3.95 12.54 -5.50
CA ASN A 51 -3.60 13.14 -6.80
C ASN A 51 -4.23 12.40 -7.99
N ASN A 52 -4.60 11.13 -7.82
CA ASN A 52 -5.27 10.30 -8.82
C ASN A 52 -6.10 9.23 -8.09
N ALA A 53 -7.05 8.59 -8.78
CA ALA A 53 -7.94 7.60 -8.18
C ALA A 53 -7.24 6.27 -7.86
N TYR A 54 -6.07 5.98 -8.45
CA TYR A 54 -5.30 4.74 -8.23
C TYR A 54 -6.12 3.45 -8.30
N ARG A 55 -7.17 3.39 -9.15
CA ARG A 55 -8.12 2.26 -9.27
C ARG A 55 -8.90 1.94 -7.98
N ILE A 56 -8.96 2.87 -7.03
CA ILE A 56 -9.85 2.82 -5.87
C ILE A 56 -11.30 2.80 -6.39
N LYS A 57 -12.12 1.92 -5.80
CA LYS A 57 -13.54 1.77 -6.12
C LYS A 57 -14.38 1.88 -4.86
N LYS A 58 -15.68 2.15 -5.01
CA LYS A 58 -16.61 2.05 -3.90
C LYS A 58 -16.54 0.63 -3.31
N GLY A 59 -16.47 0.54 -1.99
CA GLY A 59 -16.29 -0.71 -1.25
C GLY A 59 -14.84 -1.19 -1.15
N THR A 60 -13.85 -0.45 -1.67
CA THR A 60 -12.43 -0.73 -1.40
C THR A 60 -12.17 -0.78 0.11
N ASN A 61 -11.46 -1.81 0.55
CA ASN A 61 -11.14 -2.03 1.96
C ASN A 61 -10.20 -0.94 2.49
N VAL A 62 -10.46 -0.53 3.74
CA VAL A 62 -9.59 0.36 4.50
C VAL A 62 -9.01 -0.42 5.67
N ASN A 63 -7.69 -0.50 5.72
CA ASN A 63 -6.97 -1.24 6.73
C ASN A 63 -6.16 -0.29 7.61
N LEU A 64 -6.06 -0.62 8.90
CA LEU A 64 -5.14 0.02 9.85
C LEU A 64 -4.17 -1.05 10.30
N GLN A 65 -2.87 -0.86 10.02
CA GLN A 65 -1.83 -1.86 10.33
C GLN A 65 -2.19 -3.28 9.84
N GLY A 66 -2.81 -3.39 8.65
CA GLY A 66 -3.25 -4.68 8.07
C GLY A 66 -4.59 -5.22 8.57
N VAL A 67 -5.26 -4.56 9.53
CA VAL A 67 -6.59 -4.95 10.02
C VAL A 67 -7.68 -4.17 9.31
N LEU A 68 -8.70 -4.86 8.79
CA LEU A 68 -9.86 -4.23 8.15
C LEU A 68 -10.67 -3.41 9.16
N ILE A 69 -10.71 -2.09 8.97
CA ILE A 69 -11.44 -1.16 9.85
C ILE A 69 -12.58 -0.42 9.16
N GLY A 70 -12.62 -0.42 7.83
CA GLY A 70 -13.57 0.40 7.09
C GLY A 70 -13.60 0.09 5.59
N TYR A 71 -14.28 0.95 4.86
CA TYR A 71 -14.41 0.86 3.41
C TYR A 71 -14.56 2.26 2.77
N VAL A 72 -14.32 2.33 1.47
CA VAL A 72 -14.59 3.53 0.66
C VAL A 72 -16.08 3.63 0.38
N ASP A 73 -16.72 4.70 0.85
CA ASP A 73 -18.15 4.94 0.65
C ASP A 73 -18.45 5.67 -0.67
N THR A 74 -17.78 6.80 -0.90
CA THR A 74 -17.95 7.60 -2.13
C THR A 74 -16.62 8.12 -2.66
N ILE A 75 -16.58 8.35 -3.97
CA ILE A 75 -15.42 8.89 -4.68
C ILE A 75 -15.92 10.03 -5.56
N THR A 76 -15.27 11.18 -5.47
CA THR A 76 -15.60 12.37 -6.25
C THR A 76 -14.32 12.96 -6.83
N ILE A 77 -14.41 13.59 -8.00
CA ILE A 77 -13.28 14.24 -8.66
C ILE A 77 -13.52 15.74 -8.58
N ARG A 78 -12.55 16.49 -8.05
CA ARG A 78 -12.63 17.95 -7.91
C ARG A 78 -11.27 18.56 -8.19
N SER A 79 -11.20 19.52 -9.12
CA SER A 79 -9.98 20.32 -9.37
C SER A 79 -8.70 19.49 -9.61
N ASN A 80 -8.77 18.48 -10.49
CA ASN A 80 -7.67 17.54 -10.75
C ASN A 80 -7.18 16.73 -9.53
N LYS A 81 -7.99 16.67 -8.47
CA LYS A 81 -7.81 15.80 -7.32
C LYS A 81 -8.98 14.83 -7.21
N VAL A 82 -8.72 13.70 -6.57
CA VAL A 82 -9.73 12.69 -6.26
C VAL A 82 -9.98 12.72 -4.77
N ILE A 83 -11.21 13.05 -4.38
CA ILE A 83 -11.64 13.09 -2.99
C ILE A 83 -12.43 11.82 -2.70
N VAL A 84 -11.92 11.04 -1.76
CA VAL A 84 -12.47 9.74 -1.36
C VAL A 84 -13.04 9.89 0.05
N LEU A 85 -14.31 9.51 0.22
CA LEU A 85 -14.94 9.41 1.53
C LEU A 85 -14.73 8.00 2.08
N LEU A 86 -14.00 7.90 3.17
CA LEU A 86 -13.86 6.66 3.92
C LEU A 86 -14.92 6.59 5.01
N HIS A 87 -15.47 5.41 5.20
CA HIS A 87 -16.31 5.07 6.34
C HIS A 87 -15.55 4.09 7.25
N ILE A 88 -15.28 4.50 8.49
CA ILE A 88 -14.69 3.64 9.52
C ILE A 88 -15.81 3.00 10.32
N ASN A 89 -15.77 1.68 10.48
CA ASN A 89 -16.92 0.89 10.95
C ASN A 89 -17.27 1.06 12.44
N SER A 90 -16.34 1.59 13.26
CA SER A 90 -16.49 1.68 14.71
C SER A 90 -15.88 2.98 15.24
N LEU A 91 -16.56 3.60 16.21
CA LEU A 91 -16.05 4.74 16.97
C LEU A 91 -14.89 4.38 17.91
N ASN A 92 -14.67 3.10 18.19
CA ASN A 92 -13.57 2.64 19.03
C ASN A 92 -12.23 2.60 18.27
N VAL A 93 -12.25 2.72 16.94
CA VAL A 93 -11.04 2.75 16.12
C VAL A 93 -10.53 4.18 16.05
N LEU A 94 -9.49 4.46 16.83
CA LEU A 94 -8.82 5.75 16.88
C LEU A 94 -7.59 5.74 15.98
N ILE A 95 -7.62 6.60 14.95
CA ILE A 95 -6.52 6.74 14.02
C ILE A 95 -5.70 7.97 14.42
N PRO A 96 -4.39 7.85 14.69
CA PRO A 96 -3.53 9.00 15.02
C PRO A 96 -3.47 10.03 13.89
N ARG A 97 -3.40 11.32 14.23
CA ARG A 97 -3.43 12.45 13.29
C ARG A 97 -2.32 12.44 12.26
N ASN A 98 -1.14 11.95 12.63
CA ASN A 98 0.03 11.89 11.75
C ASN A 98 0.20 10.51 11.10
N SER A 99 -0.90 9.78 10.88
CA SER A 99 -0.87 8.50 10.17
C SER A 99 -0.65 8.73 8.67
N LEU A 100 0.21 7.92 8.07
CA LEU A 100 0.42 7.87 6.64
C LEU A 100 -0.72 7.06 6.00
N ILE A 101 -1.37 7.63 4.99
CA ILE A 101 -2.48 6.98 4.29
C ILE A 101 -2.08 6.74 2.84
N GLU A 102 -2.07 5.49 2.43
CA GLU A 102 -1.58 5.06 1.12
C GLU A 102 -2.59 4.15 0.42
N ALA A 103 -2.73 4.33 -0.89
CA ALA A 103 -3.42 3.38 -1.73
C ALA A 103 -2.40 2.34 -2.23
N ASN A 104 -2.43 1.15 -1.64
CA ASN A 104 -1.54 0.04 -1.97
C ASN A 104 -2.25 -0.96 -2.87
N GLN A 105 -1.48 -1.54 -3.80
CA GLN A 105 -1.92 -2.67 -4.59
C GLN A 105 -1.53 -3.97 -3.88
N VAL A 106 -2.50 -4.84 -3.66
CA VAL A 106 -2.32 -6.10 -2.94
C VAL A 106 -2.75 -7.27 -3.82
N GLY A 107 -2.00 -8.36 -3.72
CA GLY A 107 -2.27 -9.60 -4.43
C GLY A 107 -1.97 -9.55 -5.93
N LEU A 108 -2.17 -10.69 -6.60
CA LEU A 108 -1.91 -10.87 -8.04
C LEU A 108 -2.98 -10.22 -8.93
N PHE A 109 -4.21 -10.03 -8.40
CA PHE A 109 -5.36 -9.54 -9.17
C PHE A 109 -5.51 -8.01 -9.16
N ASN A 110 -4.45 -7.31 -8.75
CA ASN A 110 -4.40 -5.84 -8.70
C ASN A 110 -5.56 -5.24 -7.89
N ASP A 111 -5.91 -5.86 -6.76
CA ASP A 111 -6.85 -5.28 -5.82
C ASP A 111 -6.18 -4.10 -5.11
N ILE A 112 -6.96 -3.05 -4.89
CA ILE A 112 -6.49 -1.85 -4.20
C ILE A 112 -7.06 -1.84 -2.80
N VAL A 113 -6.20 -1.56 -1.84
CA VAL A 113 -6.52 -1.40 -0.42
C VAL A 113 -5.97 -0.06 0.03
N ILE A 114 -6.72 0.63 0.89
CA ILE A 114 -6.22 1.84 1.53
C ILE A 114 -5.63 1.44 2.87
N ASP A 115 -4.31 1.52 3.00
CA ASP A 115 -3.62 1.23 4.25
C ASP A 115 -3.34 2.53 5.01
N ILE A 116 -3.58 2.46 6.30
CA ILE A 116 -3.30 3.53 7.26
C ILE A 116 -2.21 3.03 8.20
N THR A 117 -1.08 3.72 8.18
CA THR A 117 0.10 3.38 8.98
C THR A 117 0.34 4.49 9.99
N PRO A 118 0.11 4.25 11.30
CA PRO A 118 0.36 5.24 12.33
C PRO A 118 1.87 5.47 12.52
N PRO A 119 2.28 6.64 13.06
CA PRO A 119 3.67 6.91 13.37
C PRO A 119 4.16 6.03 14.53
N ASN A 120 5.47 5.80 14.63
CA ASN A 120 6.06 4.87 15.62
C ASN A 120 5.81 5.26 17.10
N ASN A 121 5.53 6.53 17.39
CA ASN A 121 5.45 7.06 18.76
C ASN A 121 4.03 7.47 19.18
N VAL A 122 3.04 6.58 19.03
CA VAL A 122 1.67 6.87 19.47
C VAL A 122 1.50 6.46 20.92
N LYS A 123 1.37 7.44 21.82
CA LYS A 123 0.92 7.19 23.19
C LYS A 123 -0.60 7.08 23.17
N CYS A 124 -1.13 5.88 23.44
CA CYS A 124 -2.56 5.62 23.61
C CYS A 124 -3.04 6.22 24.94
N ILE A 125 -3.27 7.53 24.96
CA ILE A 125 -3.73 8.22 26.16
C ILE A 125 -5.10 8.81 25.82
N ASN A 126 -6.13 8.11 26.31
CA ASN A 126 -7.55 8.47 26.37
C ASN A 126 -8.44 7.93 25.24
N SER A 127 -9.50 7.22 25.64
CA SER A 127 -10.64 6.87 24.79
C SER A 127 -11.44 8.14 24.48
N ILE A 128 -11.17 8.74 23.32
CA ILE A 128 -11.89 9.91 22.80
C ILE A 128 -12.94 9.43 21.79
N ASN A 129 -14.07 10.11 21.69
CA ASN A 129 -15.07 9.81 20.67
C ASN A 129 -14.76 10.60 19.39
N PRO A 130 -14.51 9.96 18.22
CA PRO A 130 -14.19 10.65 16.96
C PRO A 130 -15.26 11.62 16.46
N LYS A 131 -16.50 11.50 16.95
CA LYS A 131 -17.61 12.41 16.61
C LYS A 131 -17.81 13.56 17.58
N SER A 132 -17.18 13.53 18.74
CA SER A 132 -17.35 14.61 19.72
C SER A 132 -16.53 15.83 19.34
N PHE A 133 -16.99 17.00 19.79
CA PHE A 133 -16.27 18.26 19.56
C PHE A 133 -14.86 18.24 20.18
N ASN A 134 -14.70 17.57 21.33
CA ASN A 134 -13.43 17.42 22.04
C ASN A 134 -12.36 16.65 21.24
N CYS A 135 -12.73 15.98 20.14
CA CYS A 135 -11.76 15.31 19.29
C CYS A 135 -10.84 16.30 18.55
N ILE A 136 -11.32 17.52 18.25
CA ILE A 136 -10.59 18.49 17.44
C ILE A 136 -9.22 18.86 18.05
N ASP A 137 -9.16 18.93 19.38
CA ASP A 137 -7.95 19.25 20.15
C ASP A 137 -7.08 18.02 20.44
N SER A 138 -7.49 16.83 19.98
CA SER A 138 -6.80 15.57 20.24
C SER A 138 -5.71 15.25 19.22
N SER A 139 -4.89 14.25 19.54
CA SER A 139 -3.88 13.68 18.63
C SER A 139 -4.44 12.67 17.63
N PHE A 140 -5.78 12.55 17.52
CA PHE A 140 -6.46 11.60 16.65
C PHE A 140 -7.21 12.29 15.48
N ILE A 141 -7.57 11.51 14.48
CA ILE A 141 -8.38 11.94 13.33
C ILE A 141 -9.85 11.86 13.72
N CYS A 142 -10.56 12.96 13.52
CA CYS A 142 -11.98 13.08 13.84
C CYS A 142 -12.86 12.91 12.62
N SER A 143 -14.17 12.79 12.87
CA SER A 143 -15.15 12.74 11.80
C SER A 143 -15.09 13.99 10.92
N ASN A 144 -15.24 13.79 9.62
CA ASN A 144 -15.25 14.80 8.56
C ASN A 144 -13.94 15.58 8.41
N PHE A 145 -12.83 15.06 8.95
CA PHE A 145 -11.52 15.64 8.69
C PHE A 145 -11.11 15.42 7.25
N TYR A 146 -10.33 16.38 6.74
CA TYR A 146 -9.78 16.37 5.40
C TYR A 146 -8.29 16.05 5.47
N LEU A 147 -7.89 14.96 4.85
CA LEU A 147 -6.54 14.43 4.92
C LEU A 147 -5.98 14.22 3.51
N LYS A 148 -4.66 14.15 3.42
CA LYS A 148 -3.97 13.86 2.17
C LYS A 148 -3.54 12.39 2.15
N GLY A 149 -3.91 11.70 1.09
CA GLY A 149 -3.49 10.34 0.79
C GLY A 149 -2.41 10.32 -0.28
N TYR A 150 -1.58 9.28 -0.25
CA TYR A 150 -0.46 9.10 -1.15
C TYR A 150 -0.60 7.83 -1.98
N LYS A 151 0.14 7.78 -3.09
CA LYS A 151 0.28 6.56 -3.87
C LYS A 151 1.22 5.63 -3.11
N GLY A 152 0.75 4.44 -2.80
CA GLY A 152 1.57 3.41 -2.19
C GLY A 152 2.31 2.57 -3.24
N LEU A 153 2.64 1.33 -2.87
CA LEU A 153 3.35 0.39 -3.76
C LEU A 153 2.45 -0.07 -4.92
N ASN A 154 3.03 -0.07 -6.12
CA ASN A 154 2.39 -0.54 -7.35
C ASN A 154 3.39 -1.37 -8.18
N TYR A 155 3.00 -2.60 -8.52
CA TYR A 155 3.83 -3.50 -9.34
C TYR A 155 4.10 -2.96 -10.74
N ASP A 156 3.15 -2.25 -11.35
CA ASP A 156 3.33 -1.66 -12.68
C ASP A 156 4.44 -0.60 -12.68
N ASP A 157 4.62 0.11 -11.57
CA ASP A 157 5.70 1.08 -11.45
C ASP A 157 7.05 0.39 -11.37
N LEU A 158 7.14 -0.71 -10.63
CA LEU A 158 8.36 -1.52 -10.55
C LEU A 158 8.72 -2.10 -11.92
N VAL A 159 7.78 -2.76 -12.60
CA VAL A 159 8.00 -3.32 -13.94
C VAL A 159 8.37 -2.22 -14.94
N ARG A 160 7.72 -1.06 -14.87
CA ARG A 160 8.06 0.08 -15.74
C ARG A 160 9.45 0.65 -15.43
N ALA A 161 9.86 0.68 -14.16
CA ALA A 161 11.20 1.12 -13.78
C ALA A 161 12.27 0.14 -14.27
N THR A 162 12.08 -1.17 -14.04
CA THR A 162 13.03 -2.20 -14.47
C THR A 162 13.15 -2.29 -15.98
N THR A 163 12.05 -2.20 -16.72
CA THR A 163 12.08 -2.17 -18.20
C THR A 163 12.82 -0.95 -18.73
N ARG A 164 12.60 0.24 -18.15
CA ARG A 164 13.37 1.45 -18.51
C ARG A 164 14.86 1.30 -18.22
N ILE A 165 15.21 0.64 -17.11
CA ILE A 165 16.62 0.34 -16.79
C ILE A 165 17.20 -0.61 -17.83
N SER A 166 16.53 -1.72 -18.14
CA SER A 166 16.96 -2.68 -19.18
C SER A 166 17.18 -1.98 -20.51
N GLN A 167 16.23 -1.16 -20.95
CA GLN A 167 16.35 -0.40 -22.21
C GLN A 167 17.54 0.57 -22.23
N ARG A 168 17.97 1.08 -21.07
CA ARG A 168 19.17 1.93 -20.97
C ARG A 168 20.45 1.11 -21.02
N PHE A 169 20.43 -0.09 -20.45
CA PHE A 169 21.53 -1.04 -20.56
C PHE A 169 21.67 -1.58 -21.99
N ASP A 170 20.58 -1.74 -22.74
CA ASP A 170 20.60 -2.18 -24.14
C ASP A 170 20.96 -1.07 -25.15
N ASP A 171 21.19 0.18 -24.70
CA ASP A 171 21.52 1.31 -25.57
C ASP A 171 22.98 1.19 -26.09
N PRO A 172 23.21 1.08 -27.41
CA PRO A 172 24.57 0.93 -27.97
C PRO A 172 25.48 2.11 -27.62
N ARG A 173 24.93 3.30 -27.36
CA ARG A 173 25.72 4.47 -26.95
C ARG A 173 26.24 4.33 -25.52
N PHE A 174 25.47 3.69 -24.64
CA PHE A 174 25.93 3.40 -23.28
C PHE A 174 27.08 2.40 -23.32
N PHE A 175 26.95 1.33 -24.11
CA PHE A 175 28.02 0.34 -24.27
C PHE A 175 29.28 0.91 -24.92
N SER A 176 29.17 1.79 -25.91
CA SER A 176 30.35 2.40 -26.53
C SER A 176 31.10 3.31 -25.56
N LEU A 177 30.39 4.12 -24.77
CA LEU A 177 30.98 4.93 -23.71
C LEU A 177 31.61 4.07 -22.61
N PHE A 178 30.95 2.98 -22.23
CA PHE A 178 31.48 2.03 -21.25
C PHE A 178 32.74 1.34 -21.77
N TYR A 179 32.78 0.93 -23.03
CA TYR A 179 33.97 0.36 -23.66
C TYR A 179 35.12 1.36 -23.71
N LEU A 180 34.87 2.62 -24.10
CA LEU A 180 35.89 3.69 -24.08
C LEU A 180 36.42 3.94 -22.66
N MET A 181 35.55 3.92 -21.65
CA MET A 181 35.96 4.03 -20.25
C MET A 181 36.87 2.87 -19.84
N LEU A 182 36.50 1.63 -20.20
CA LEU A 182 37.32 0.45 -19.92
C LEU A 182 38.67 0.49 -20.65
N HIS A 183 38.69 0.93 -21.91
CA HIS A 183 39.92 1.09 -22.69
C HIS A 183 40.85 2.11 -22.03
N ASN A 184 40.33 3.29 -21.69
CA ASN A 184 41.11 4.32 -21.00
C ASN A 184 41.63 3.85 -19.64
N LEU A 185 40.87 3.03 -18.90
CA LEU A 185 41.33 2.44 -17.64
C LEU A 185 42.50 1.48 -17.84
N VAL A 186 42.50 0.69 -18.92
CA VAL A 186 43.62 -0.18 -19.28
C VAL A 186 44.84 0.66 -19.67
N ASP A 187 44.66 1.66 -20.53
CA ASP A 187 45.76 2.54 -20.97
C ASP A 187 46.42 3.25 -19.77
N ILE A 188 45.60 3.79 -18.84
CA ILE A 188 46.09 4.40 -17.60
C ILE A 188 46.88 3.39 -16.76
N SER A 189 46.42 2.13 -16.66
CA SER A 189 47.13 1.09 -15.92
C SER A 189 48.51 0.80 -16.53
N ASP A 190 48.62 0.77 -17.86
CA ASP A 190 49.90 0.56 -18.55
C ASP A 190 50.85 1.74 -18.35
N GLU A 191 50.35 2.98 -18.40
CA GLU A 191 51.14 4.18 -18.09
C GLU A 191 51.63 4.18 -16.64
N ILE A 192 50.81 3.75 -15.68
CA ILE A 192 51.22 3.59 -14.29
C ILE A 192 52.33 2.53 -14.18
N PHE A 193 52.20 1.41 -14.88
CA PHE A 193 53.22 0.36 -14.88
C PHE A 193 54.56 0.85 -15.43
N TYR A 194 54.51 1.62 -16.52
CA TYR A 194 55.68 2.28 -17.09
C TYR A 194 56.32 3.25 -16.08
N CYS A 195 55.52 4.10 -15.43
CA CYS A 195 56.00 5.02 -14.40
C CYS A 195 56.70 4.30 -13.24
N VAL A 196 56.11 3.21 -12.73
CA VAL A 196 56.71 2.40 -11.65
C VAL A 196 58.06 1.83 -12.07
N ARG A 197 58.18 1.34 -13.30
CA ARG A 197 59.45 0.81 -13.82
C ARG A 197 60.52 1.89 -13.96
N CYS A 198 60.16 3.07 -14.45
CA CYS A 198 61.08 4.21 -14.54
C CYS A 198 61.56 4.66 -13.15
N ILE A 199 60.65 4.75 -12.17
CA ILE A 199 60.99 5.10 -10.79
C ILE A 199 61.92 4.03 -10.20
N SER A 200 61.64 2.74 -10.42
CA SER A 200 62.51 1.65 -9.95
C SER A 200 63.92 1.75 -10.53
N SER A 201 64.04 2.01 -11.84
CA SER A 201 65.34 2.22 -12.49
C SER A 201 66.08 3.43 -11.94
N LEU A 202 65.38 4.54 -11.69
CA LEU A 202 65.97 5.75 -11.12
C LEU A 202 66.48 5.48 -9.70
N MET A 203 65.70 4.77 -8.88
CA MET A 203 66.10 4.36 -7.53
C MET A 203 67.34 3.46 -7.53
N TYR A 204 67.44 2.52 -8.48
CA TYR A 204 68.64 1.69 -8.64
C TYR A 204 69.87 2.54 -8.96
N LEU A 205 69.75 3.48 -9.89
CA LEU A 205 70.83 4.36 -10.31
C LEU A 205 71.29 5.30 -9.16
N LEU A 206 70.34 5.83 -8.38
CA LEU A 206 70.63 6.58 -7.15
C LEU A 206 71.36 5.73 -6.11
N SER A 207 70.97 4.46 -5.94
CA SER A 207 71.66 3.53 -5.04
C SER A 207 73.11 3.27 -5.46
N ASP A 208 73.38 3.11 -6.76
CA ASP A 208 74.75 2.93 -7.23
C ASP A 208 75.60 4.19 -7.01
N PHE A 209 75.03 5.38 -7.24
CA PHE A 209 75.72 6.64 -6.97
C PHE A 209 76.06 6.82 -5.49
N THR A 210 75.16 6.44 -4.56
CA THR A 210 75.47 6.52 -3.12
C THR A 210 76.58 5.54 -2.73
N ILE A 211 76.61 4.33 -3.27
CA ILE A 211 77.69 3.36 -3.05
C ILE A 211 79.04 3.94 -3.52
N VAL A 212 79.10 4.51 -4.73
CA VAL A 212 80.33 5.14 -5.25
C VAL A 212 80.76 6.33 -4.39
N PHE A 213 79.81 7.16 -3.95
CA PHE A 213 80.12 8.31 -3.09
C PHE A 213 80.67 7.88 -1.72
N VAL A 214 80.09 6.85 -1.11
CA VAL A 214 80.57 6.30 0.17
C VAL A 214 81.97 5.70 0.01
N LEU A 215 82.21 4.89 -1.03
CA LEU A 215 83.54 4.31 -1.30
C LEU A 215 84.61 5.38 -1.55
N LYS A 216 84.25 6.52 -2.15
CA LYS A 216 85.19 7.62 -2.43
C LYS A 216 85.56 8.45 -1.18
N TYR A 217 84.71 8.50 -0.17
CA TYR A 217 84.90 9.35 1.02
C TYR A 217 85.27 8.58 2.30
N PHE A 218 85.02 7.28 2.37
CA PHE A 218 85.25 6.44 3.57
C PHE A 218 86.33 5.34 3.41
N VAL A 219 86.96 5.22 2.23
CA VAL A 219 88.18 4.42 1.99
C VAL A 219 89.30 5.36 1.60
#